data_AF-A0AAU4YXK4-F1
#
_entry.id   AF-A0AAU4YXK4-F1
#
_cell.length_a   1.000
_cell.length_b   1.000
_cell.length_c   1.000
_cell.angle_alpha   90.00
_cell.angle_beta   90.00
_cell.angle_gamma   90.00
#
_symmetry.space_group_name_H-M   'P 1'
#
loop_
_entity.id
_entity.type
_entity.pdbx_description
1 polymer ?
#
loop_
_entity_poly.entity_id
_entity_poly.type
_entity_poly.pdbx_seq_one_letter_code
_entity_poly.pdbx_strand_id
1 'polypeptide(L)' 'MSPADAVRLLNDPADCVRGTAIRNPQLPARVLAGLLHDRATACAAVTNPAIPIPVLHRILAAAAGAA' A
#
# COMPACT_ATOMS: atom_id res chain seq x y z
N MET A 1 -12.12 9.18 7.42
CA MET A 1 -11.87 7.84 7.98
C MET A 1 -10.64 7.91 8.85
N SER A 2 -10.65 7.34 10.06
CA SER A 2 -9.46 7.34 10.91
C SER A 2 -8.40 6.36 10.37
N PRO A 3 -7.11 6.53 10.74
CA PRO A 3 -6.08 5.53 10.42
C PRO A 3 -6.44 4.13 10.95
N ALA A 4 -7.05 4.03 12.13
CA ALA A 4 -7.44 2.76 12.72
C ALA A 4 -8.55 2.06 11.92
N ASP A 5 -9.53 2.82 11.44
CA ASP A 5 -10.60 2.29 10.57
C ASP A 5 -10.01 1.78 9.24
N ALA A 6 -9.10 2.54 8.63
CA ALA A 6 -8.43 2.13 7.40
C ALA A 6 -7.71 0.78 7.56
N VAL A 7 -6.99 0.60 8.68
CA VAL A 7 -6.29 -0.65 8.99
C VAL A 7 -7.29 -1.79 9.21
N ARG A 8 -8.39 -1.55 9.93
CA ARG A 8 -9.43 -2.57 10.16
C ARG A 8 -10.03 -3.08 8.84
N LEU A 9 -10.29 -2.18 7.89
CA LEU A 9 -10.87 -2.51 6.58
C LEU A 9 -9.91 -3.27 5.64
N LEU A 10 -8.61 -3.38 5.97
CA LEU A 10 -7.70 -4.26 5.24
C LEU A 10 -8.08 -5.74 5.36
N ASN A 11 -8.89 -6.11 6.35
CA ASN A 11 -9.37 -7.48 6.56
C ASN A 11 -10.83 -7.66 6.14
N ASP A 12 -11.41 -6.69 5.42
CA ASP A 12 -12.79 -6.79 4.97
C ASP A 12 -12.98 -7.99 4.00
N PRO A 13 -14.06 -8.77 4.10
CA PRO A 13 -14.29 -9.90 3.18
C PRO A 13 -14.44 -9.44 1.72
N ALA A 14 -14.89 -8.21 1.47
CA ALA A 14 -15.05 -7.68 0.13
C ALA A 14 -13.73 -7.09 -0.42
N ASP A 15 -13.29 -7.62 -1.56
CA ASP A 15 -12.06 -7.21 -2.25
C ASP A 15 -12.05 -5.72 -2.59
N CYS A 16 -13.20 -5.16 -2.97
CA CYS A 16 -13.33 -3.74 -3.30
C CYS A 16 -13.10 -2.84 -2.08
N VAL A 17 -13.52 -3.29 -0.89
CA VAL A 17 -13.31 -2.58 0.37
C VAL A 17 -11.84 -2.64 0.76
N ARG A 18 -11.20 -3.82 0.72
CA ARG A 18 -9.76 -3.96 0.96
C ARG A 18 -8.94 -3.09 0.00
N GLY A 19 -9.26 -3.11 -1.30
CA GLY A 19 -8.58 -2.29 -2.29
C GLY A 19 -8.71 -0.79 -2.02
N THR A 20 -9.87 -0.35 -1.53
CA THR A 20 -10.10 1.05 -1.13
C THR A 20 -9.32 1.41 0.13
N ALA A 21 -9.26 0.51 1.11
CA ALA A 21 -8.49 0.68 2.32
C ALA A 21 -6.97 0.76 2.04
N ILE A 22 -6.45 -0.09 1.16
CA ILE A 22 -5.04 -0.10 0.73
C ILE A 22 -4.63 1.25 0.12
N ARG A 23 -5.54 1.93 -0.60
CA ARG A 23 -5.27 3.23 -1.24
C ARG A 23 -5.60 4.44 -0.36
N ASN A 24 -5.91 4.24 0.92
CA ASN A 24 -6.23 5.35 1.79
C ASN A 24 -4.97 6.15 2.17
N PRO A 25 -4.93 7.49 2.00
CA PRO A 25 -3.77 8.31 2.34
C PRO A 25 -3.45 8.37 3.85
N GLN A 26 -4.39 7.96 4.71
CA GLN A 26 -4.22 7.94 6.16
C GLN A 26 -3.66 6.60 6.67
N LEU A 27 -3.33 5.66 5.77
CA LEU A 27 -2.77 4.38 6.18
C LEU A 27 -1.39 4.58 6.83
N PRO A 28 -1.14 4.03 8.03
CA PRO A 28 0.16 4.21 8.68
C PRO A 28 1.30 3.65 7.83
N ALA A 29 2.42 4.38 7.77
CA ALA A 29 3.56 4.03 6.93
C ALA A 29 4.09 2.60 7.17
N ARG A 30 4.10 2.13 8.42
CA ARG A 30 4.51 0.75 8.76
C ARG A 30 3.58 -0.31 8.15
N VAL A 31 2.28 -0.05 8.13
CA VAL A 31 1.29 -0.95 7.52
C VAL A 31 1.46 -0.93 6.00
N LEU A 32 1.60 0.25 5.41
CA LEU A 32 1.84 0.41 3.98
C LEU A 32 3.13 -0.29 3.52
N ALA A 33 4.20 -0.20 4.32
CA ALA A 33 5.43 -0.93 4.07
C ALA A 33 5.19 -2.45 4.07
N GLY A 34 4.44 -2.99 5.03
CA GLY A 34 4.07 -4.42 5.03
C GLY A 34 3.33 -4.83 3.75
N LEU A 35 2.36 -4.02 3.31
CA LEU A 35 1.60 -4.27 2.07
C LEU A 35 2.47 -4.21 0.80
N LEU A 36 3.53 -3.39 0.79
CA LEU A 36 4.48 -3.33 -0.32
C LEU A 36 5.39 -4.56 -0.39
N HIS A 37 5.61 -5.27 0.72
CA HIS A 37 6.43 -6.47 0.77
C HIS A 37 5.64 -7.76 0.48
N ASP A 38 4.31 -7.71 0.54
CA ASP A 38 3.44 -8.83 0.16
C ASP A 38 3.08 -8.75 -1.33
N ARG A 39 3.40 -9.80 -2.08
CA ARG A 39 3.14 -9.93 -3.52
C ARG A 39 1.67 -9.74 -3.88
N ALA A 40 0.74 -10.20 -3.03
CA ALA A 40 -0.69 -10.09 -3.29
C ALA A 40 -1.20 -8.65 -3.21
N THR A 41 -0.55 -7.82 -2.37
CA THR A 41 -1.01 -6.45 -2.09
C THR A 41 -0.13 -5.37 -2.70
N ALA A 42 1.12 -5.69 -3.08
CA ALA A 42 2.11 -4.72 -3.54
C ALA A 42 1.61 -3.87 -4.72
N CYS A 43 0.92 -4.50 -5.68
CA CYS A 43 0.36 -3.82 -6.85
C CYS A 43 -0.70 -2.77 -6.47
N ALA A 44 -1.55 -3.06 -5.48
CA ALA A 44 -2.51 -2.07 -4.99
C ALA A 44 -1.81 -1.01 -4.11
N ALA A 45 -0.89 -1.44 -3.25
CA ALA A 45 -0.20 -0.58 -2.28
C ALA A 45 0.67 0.48 -2.95
N VAL A 46 1.37 0.15 -4.04
CA VAL A 46 2.24 1.11 -4.76
C VAL A 46 1.46 2.29 -5.35
N THR A 47 0.14 2.15 -5.51
CA THR A 47 -0.75 3.24 -5.97
C THR A 47 -1.29 4.11 -4.84
N ASN A 48 -0.93 3.85 -3.59
CA ASN A 48 -1.40 4.64 -2.47
C ASN A 48 -0.81 6.08 -2.52
N PRO A 49 -1.65 7.13 -2.47
CA PRO A 49 -1.21 8.52 -2.54
C PRO A 49 -0.34 8.99 -1.35
N ALA A 50 -0.30 8.24 -0.25
CA ALA A 50 0.61 8.48 0.87
C ALA A 50 2.07 8.13 0.53
N ILE A 51 2.33 7.42 -0.57
CA ILE A 51 3.70 7.10 -0.99
C ILE A 51 4.29 8.33 -1.70
N PRO A 52 5.39 8.91 -1.17
CA PRO A 52 6.06 10.00 -1.85
C PRO A 52 6.67 9.55 -3.18
N ILE A 53 6.62 10.39 -4.22
CA ILE A 53 7.21 10.11 -5.54
C ILE A 53 8.68 9.64 -5.46
N PRO A 54 9.56 10.22 -4.63
CA PRO A 54 10.93 9.71 -4.50
C PRO A 54 11.02 8.24 -4.03
N VAL A 55 10.03 7.76 -3.26
CA VAL A 55 9.95 6.35 -2.86
C VAL A 55 9.54 5.48 -4.04
N LEU A 56 8.60 5.93 -4.87
CA LEU A 56 8.24 5.22 -6.11
C LEU A 56 9.44 5.05 -7.04
N HIS A 57 10.25 6.11 -7.22
CA HIS A 57 11.50 6.02 -8.00
C HIS A 57 12.48 5.00 -7.42
N ARG A 58 12.61 4.90 -6.09
CA ARG A 58 13.47 3.88 -5.46
C ARG A 58 12.95 2.46 -5.68
N ILE A 59 11.63 2.25 -5.64
CA ILE A 59 11.02 0.95 -5.93
C ILE A 59 11.32 0.54 -7.38
N LEU A 60 11.17 1.46 -8.34
CA LEU A 60 11.50 1.21 -9.74
C LEU A 60 12.99 0.89 -9.94
N ALA A 61 13.88 1.67 -9.32
CA ALA A 61 15.32 1.43 -9.38
C ALA A 61 15.72 0.07 -8.79
N ALA A 62 15.12 -0.31 -7.66
CA ALA A 62 15.35 -1.61 -7.04
C ALA A 62 14.87 -2.77 -7.93
N ALA A 63 13.72 -2.63 -8.59
CA ALA A 63 13.20 -3.63 -9.51
C ALA A 63 14.09 -3.80 -10.75
N ALA A 64 14.62 -2.70 -11.30
CA ALA A 64 15.53 -2.73 -12.45
C ALA A 64 16.89 -3.39 -12.13
N GLY A 65 17.37 -3.28 -10.89
CA GLY A 65 18.60 -3.95 -10.44
C GLY A 65 18.43 -5.41 -10.03
N ALA A 66 17.19 -5.90 -9.95
CA ALA A 66 16.88 -7.28 -9.57
C ALA A 66 16.67 -8.22 -10.78
N ALA A 67 16.84 -7.69 -12.01
CA ALA A 67 16.63 -8.39 -13.28
C ALA A 67 17.91 -8.99 -13.86
#